data_AF-A0A8S0GNS4-F1
#
_entry.id   AF-A0A8S0GNS4-F1
#
_cell.length_a   1.000
_cell.length_b   1.000
_cell.length_c   1.000
_cell.angle_alpha   90.00
_cell.angle_beta   90.00
_cell.angle_gamma   90.00
#
_symmetry.space_group_name_H-M   'P 1'
#
loop_
_entity.id
_entity.type
_entity.pdbx_description
1 polymer ?
#
loop_
_entity_poly.entity_id
_entity_poly.type
_entity_poly.pdbx_seq_one_letter_code
_entity_poly.pdbx_strand_id
1 'polypeptide(L)' 'MSQKIQVVLATDLYEERLEGDEPEPMRVDKVNLRELASLAQNPQFSEGRALAALYLTRDLLSQRGVFQA' A
#
# COMPACT_ATOMS: atom_id res chain seq x y z
N MET A 1 -17.90 19.54 4.67
CA MET A 1 -16.87 19.26 3.64
C MET A 1 -16.72 17.76 3.49
N SER A 2 -16.80 17.21 2.27
CA SER A 2 -16.52 15.78 2.03
C SER A 2 -15.03 15.63 1.73
N GLN A 3 -14.28 15.00 2.63
CA GLN A 3 -12.93 14.52 2.32
C GLN A 3 -13.06 13.27 1.46
N LYS A 4 -12.30 13.20 0.37
CA LYS A 4 -12.26 12.06 -0.55
C LYS A 4 -10.82 11.61 -0.70
N ILE A 5 -10.63 10.31 -0.81
CA ILE A 5 -9.33 9.67 -1.07
C ILE A 5 -9.52 8.81 -2.31
N GLN A 6 -8.59 8.92 -3.25
CA GLN A 6 -8.52 8.05 -4.41
C GLN A 6 -7.44 7.00 -4.16
N VAL A 7 -7.80 5.73 -4.35
CA VAL A 7 -6.87 4.61 -4.24
C VAL A 7 -6.51 4.16 -5.65
N VAL A 8 -5.21 4.11 -5.94
CA VAL A 8 -4.68 3.68 -7.24
C VAL A 8 -3.80 2.45 -7.01
N LEU A 9 -4.01 1.41 -7.81
CA LEU A 9 -3.15 0.23 -7.85
C LEU A 9 -2.21 0.34 -9.04
N ALA A 10 -0.94 0.63 -8.79
CA ALA A 10 0.11 0.60 -9.79
C ALA A 10 0.71 -0.82 -9.90
N THR A 11 0.92 -1.28 -11.13
CA THR A 11 1.49 -2.59 -11.45
C THR A 11 2.55 -2.43 -12.53
N ASP A 12 3.35 -3.47 -12.78
CA ASP A 12 4.43 -3.43 -13.77
C ASP A 12 5.45 -2.31 -13.49
N LEU A 13 5.90 -2.25 -12.23
CA LEU A 13 6.82 -1.23 -11.74
C LEU A 13 8.24 -1.50 -12.26
N TYR A 14 8.93 -0.43 -12.64
CA TYR A 14 10.37 -0.43 -12.93
C TYR A 14 11.10 0.48 -11.92
N GLU A 15 12.41 0.28 -11.76
CA GLU A 15 13.20 1.12 -10.85
C GLU A 15 13.39 2.51 -11.46
N GLU A 16 12.86 3.52 -10.77
CA GLU A 16 13.01 4.92 -11.13
C GLU A 16 13.10 5.77 -9.86
N ARG A 17 13.92 6.81 -9.90
CA ARG A 17 14.05 7.81 -8.83
C ARG A 17 13.93 9.19 -9.46
N LEU A 18 12.99 9.96 -8.96
CA LEU A 18 12.73 11.33 -9.39
C LEU A 18 13.08 12.29 -8.26
N GLU A 19 13.39 13.53 -8.63
CA GLU A 19 13.56 14.62 -7.68
C GLU A 19 12.20 14.90 -7.01
N GLY A 20 12.21 14.95 -5.68
CA GLY A 20 11.04 15.29 -4.88
C GLY A 20 11.35 16.49 -3.98
N ASP A 21 10.31 17.05 -3.38
CA ASP A 21 10.44 18.22 -2.49
C ASP A 21 10.88 17.85 -1.07
N GLU A 22 10.91 16.56 -0.74
CA GLU A 22 11.29 16.09 0.60
C GLU A 22 12.80 16.29 0.82
N PRO A 23 13.22 16.89 1.94
CA PRO A 23 14.63 17.17 2.24
C PRO A 23 15.43 15.90 2.52
N GLU A 24 14.76 14.79 2.85
CA GLU A 24 15.37 13.50 3.18
C GLU A 24 14.94 12.40 2.19
N PRO A 25 15.81 11.40 1.93
CA PRO A 25 15.44 10.28 1.07
C PRO A 25 14.27 9.48 1.65
N MET A 26 13.22 9.25 0.85
CA MET A 26 12.11 8.40 1.27
C MET A 26 12.56 6.94 1.46
N ARG A 27 12.21 6.37 2.62
CA ARG A 27 12.37 4.94 2.88
C ARG A 27 11.29 4.15 2.14
N VAL A 28 11.69 3.05 1.49
CA VAL A 28 10.78 2.11 0.84
C VAL A 28 10.74 0.82 1.64
N ASP A 29 9.56 0.48 2.17
CA ASP A 29 9.31 -0.80 2.83
C ASP A 29 8.41 -1.68 1.97
N LYS A 30 8.67 -2.99 1.99
CA LYS A 30 7.84 -4.00 1.32
C LYS A 30 7.01 -4.72 2.36
N VAL A 31 5.72 -4.88 2.06
CA VAL A 31 4.78 -5.61 2.90
C VAL A 31 4.19 -6.76 2.09
N ASN A 32 4.16 -7.94 2.69
CA ASN A 32 3.45 -9.08 2.13
C ASN A 32 1.94 -8.93 2.36
N LEU A 33 1.15 -9.00 1.29
CA LEU A 33 -0.32 -8.89 1.36
C LEU A 33 -0.99 -10.03 2.16
N ARG A 34 -0.27 -11.12 2.47
CA ARG A 34 -0.74 -12.19 3.39
C ARG A 34 -0.61 -11.81 4.87
N GLU A 35 0.24 -10.83 5.18
CA GLU A 35 0.63 -10.48 6.55
C GLU A 35 -0.01 -9.16 7.02
N LEU A 36 -1.07 -8.70 6.35
CA LEU A 36 -1.74 -7.44 6.69
C LEU A 36 -2.29 -7.40 8.13
N ALA A 37 -2.65 -8.56 8.70
CA ALA A 37 -3.04 -8.66 10.10
C ALA A 37 -1.89 -8.29 11.04
N SER A 38 -0.68 -8.77 10.75
CA SER A 38 0.53 -8.42 11.50
C SER A 38 0.90 -6.95 11.32
N LEU A 39 0.76 -6.42 10.09
CA LEU A 39 1.00 -4.99 9.85
C LEU A 39 0.05 -4.10 10.66
N ALA A 40 -1.23 -4.48 10.77
CA ALA A 40 -2.22 -3.75 11.55
C ALA A 40 -1.92 -3.72 13.06
N GLN A 41 -1.15 -4.68 13.56
CA GLN A 41 -0.70 -4.75 14.95
C GLN A 41 0.68 -4.11 15.16
N ASN A 42 1.33 -3.64 14.10
CA ASN A 42 2.65 -3.04 14.21
C ASN A 42 2.54 -1.64 14.83
N PRO A 43 3.14 -1.38 16.00
CA PRO A 43 3.04 -0.09 16.69
C PRO A 43 3.68 1.07 15.91
N GLN A 44 4.54 0.79 14.92
CA GLN A 44 5.13 1.79 14.03
C GLN A 44 4.28 2.08 12.79
N PHE A 45 3.15 1.40 12.61
CA PHE A 45 2.25 1.59 11.48
C PHE A 45 0.86 2.01 11.97
N SER A 46 0.53 3.30 11.82
CA SER A 46 -0.74 3.88 12.31
C SER A 46 -1.59 4.51 11.20
N GLU A 47 -1.39 4.11 9.95
CA GLU A 47 -2.04 4.70 8.78
C GLU A 47 -3.24 3.86 8.31
N GLY A 48 -4.45 4.27 8.69
CA GLY A 48 -5.69 3.53 8.38
C GLY A 48 -6.12 3.55 6.91
N ARG A 49 -5.81 4.61 6.15
CA ARG A 49 -6.14 4.74 4.73
C ARG A 49 -5.25 3.81 3.88
N ALA A 50 -3.96 3.74 4.21
CA ALA A 50 -3.01 2.81 3.61
C ALA A 50 -3.39 1.36 3.94
N LEU A 51 -3.74 1.08 5.20
CA LEU A 51 -4.23 -0.26 5.58
C LEU A 51 -5.48 -0.65 4.78
N ALA A 52 -6.46 0.25 4.69
CA ALA A 52 -7.68 0.03 3.91
C ALA A 52 -7.35 -0.21 2.42
N ALA A 53 -6.47 0.59 1.83
CA ALA A 53 -6.03 0.41 0.45
C ALA A 53 -5.35 -0.95 0.21
N LEU A 54 -4.54 -1.44 1.16
CA LEU A 54 -3.92 -2.76 1.09
C LEU A 54 -4.96 -3.89 1.17
N TYR A 55 -5.96 -3.78 2.05
CA TYR A 55 -7.05 -4.75 2.13
C TYR A 55 -7.90 -4.79 0.85
N LEU A 56 -8.23 -3.61 0.29
CA LEU A 56 -8.94 -3.50 -0.99
C LEU A 56 -8.12 -4.11 -2.14
N THR A 57 -6.81 -3.85 -2.15
CA THR A 57 -5.89 -4.42 -3.16
C THR A 57 -5.85 -5.94 -3.07
N ARG A 58 -5.74 -6.49 -1.85
CA ARG A 58 -5.75 -7.95 -1.63
C ARG A 58 -7.03 -8.58 -2.17
N ASP A 59 -8.18 -8.01 -1.84
CA ASP A 59 -9.48 -8.52 -2.29
C ASP A 59 -9.62 -8.44 -3.83
N LEU A 60 -9.25 -7.30 -4.43
CA LEU A 60 -9.25 -7.12 -5.88
C LEU A 60 -8.36 -8.13 -6.61
N LEU A 61 -7.16 -8.39 -6.10
CA LEU A 61 -6.23 -9.36 -6.71
C LEU A 61 -6.74 -10.80 -6.56
N SER A 62 -7.38 -11.12 -5.44
CA SER A 62 -8.05 -12.41 -5.23
C SER A 62 -9.20 -12.62 -6.21
N GLN A 63 -10.06 -11.60 -6.41
CA GLN A 63 -11.15 -11.65 -7.38
C GLN A 63 -10.67 -11.82 -8.81
N ARG A 64 -9.49 -11.25 -9.14
CA ARG A 64 -8.83 -11.42 -10.45
C ARG A 64 -8.13 -12.78 -10.61
N GLY A 65 -8.05 -13.60 -9.57
CA GLY A 65 -7.37 -14.90 -9.58
C GLY A 65 -5.84 -14.81 -9.66
N VAL A 66 -5.26 -13.62 -9.50
CA VAL A 66 -3.80 -13.40 -9.57
C VAL A 66 -3.14 -13.42 -8.19
N PHE A 67 -3.94 -13.52 -7.13
CA PHE A 67 -3.46 -13.64 -5.76
C PHE A 67 -4.33 -14.65 -5.01
N GLN A 68 -3.74 -15.71 -4.48
CA GLN A 68 -4.44 -16.62 -3.58
C GLN A 68 -4.07 -16.27 -2.14
N ALA A 69 -4.99 -15.60 -1.44
CA ALA A 69 -4.80 -15.20 -0.05
C ALA A 69 -4.47 -16.40 0.85
#